data_AF-A0A3D4IJD4-F1
#
_entry.id   AF-A0A3D4IJD4-F1
#
_cell.length_a   1.000
_cell.length_b   1.000
_cell.length_c   1.000
_cell.angle_alpha   90.00
_cell.angle_beta   90.00
_cell.angle_gamma   90.00
#
_symmetry.space_group_name_H-M   'P 1'
#
loop_
_entity.id
_entity.type
_entity.pdbx_description
1 polymer ?
#
loop_
_entity_poly.entity_id
_entity_poly.type
_entity_poly.pdbx_seq_one_letter_code
_entity_poly.pdbx_strand_id
1 'polypeptide(L)' 'MILSWDEIKDRALRFSKQWADTSNEDADAKPFLVEFFNVFGISSKRVGTFEHRVKKMDHKDGYIV' A
#
# COMPACT_ATOMS: atom_id res chain seq x y z
N MET A 1 -14.33 -8.93 -11.97
CA MET A 1 -13.82 -8.68 -13.33
C MET A 1 -12.34 -8.34 -13.20
N ILE A 2 -11.46 -8.96 -13.99
CA ILE A 2 -10.03 -8.64 -13.95
C ILE A 2 -9.82 -7.23 -14.54
N LEU A 3 -8.95 -6.43 -13.93
CA LEU A 3 -8.62 -5.11 -14.48
C LEU A 3 -7.92 -5.25 -15.83
N SER A 4 -8.19 -4.32 -16.74
CA SER A 4 -7.46 -4.25 -18.00
C SER A 4 -6.06 -3.67 -17.78
N TRP A 5 -5.14 -3.96 -18.71
CA TRP A 5 -3.79 -3.40 -18.67
C TRP A 5 -3.78 -1.87 -18.77
N ASP A 6 -4.68 -1.28 -19.55
CA ASP A 6 -4.77 0.18 -19.68
C ASP A 6 -5.25 0.82 -18.39
N GLU A 7 -6.17 0.17 -17.68
CA GLU A 7 -6.63 0.68 -16.39
C GLU A 7 -5.57 0.55 -15.29
N ILE A 8 -4.79 -0.52 -15.27
CA ILE A 8 -3.63 -0.64 -14.38
C ILE A 8 -2.60 0.47 -14.66
N LYS A 9 -2.32 0.76 -15.95
CA LYS A 9 -1.39 1.83 -16.34
C LYS A 9 -1.87 3.21 -15.89
N ASP A 10 -3.15 3.54 -16.10
CA ASP A 10 -3.72 4.83 -15.67
C ASP A 10 -3.62 4.99 -14.15
N ARG A 11 -4.02 3.96 -13.40
CA ARG A 11 -3.92 3.95 -11.93
C ARG A 11 -2.48 4.08 -11.46
N ALA A 12 -1.53 3.37 -12.08
CA ALA A 12 -0.11 3.45 -11.74
C ALA A 12 0.46 4.86 -11.98
N LEU A 13 0.09 5.49 -13.10
CA LEU A 13 0.52 6.85 -13.41
C LEU A 13 -0.03 7.86 -12.40
N ARG A 14 -1.30 7.72 -12.01
CA ARG A 14 -1.92 8.56 -10.98
C ARG A 14 -1.25 8.37 -9.62
N PHE A 15 -1.02 7.11 -9.22
CA PHE A 15 -0.31 6.77 -8.00
C PHE A 15 1.07 7.42 -7.94
N SER A 16 1.88 7.26 -8.99
CA SER A 16 3.23 7.83 -9.06
C SER A 16 3.25 9.35 -8.90
N LYS A 17 2.26 10.06 -9.46
CA LYS A 17 2.15 11.53 -9.32
C LYS A 17 1.71 11.94 -7.92
N GLN A 18 0.77 11.21 -7.32
CA GLN A 18 0.23 11.53 -6.01
C GLN A 18 1.27 11.35 -4.89
N TRP A 19 2.13 10.35 -5.01
CA TRP A 19 3.12 9.99 -4.00
C TRP A 19 4.55 10.49 -4.32
N ALA A 20 4.70 11.32 -5.37
CA ALA A 20 6.02 11.76 -5.87
C ALA A 20 6.87 12.49 -4.82
N ASP A 21 6.23 13.29 -3.97
CA ASP A 21 6.89 14.16 -2.99
C ASP A 21 6.77 13.63 -1.55
N THR A 22 6.18 12.45 -1.37
CA THR A 22 5.98 11.86 -0.04
C THR A 22 7.29 11.31 0.51
N SER A 23 7.60 11.65 1.76
CA SER A 23 8.84 11.25 2.42
C SER A 23 8.69 10.87 3.90
N ASN A 24 7.49 11.00 4.48
CA ASN A 24 7.26 10.72 5.89
C ASN A 24 6.81 9.27 6.12
N GLU A 25 7.77 8.37 6.30
CA GLU A 25 7.50 6.93 6.47
C GLU A 25 6.50 6.62 7.61
N ASP A 26 6.59 7.31 8.76
CA ASP A 26 5.77 7.01 9.93
C ASP A 26 4.27 7.29 9.70
N ALA A 27 3.98 8.40 9.00
CA ALA A 27 2.61 8.80 8.69
C ALA A 27 2.07 8.12 7.43
N ASP A 28 2.93 7.89 6.43
CA ASP A 28 2.49 7.60 5.06
C ASP A 28 2.64 6.14 4.64
N ALA A 29 3.42 5.31 5.35
CA ALA A 29 3.68 3.93 4.92
C ALA A 29 2.41 3.09 4.73
N LYS A 30 1.46 3.18 5.67
CA LYS A 30 0.18 2.44 5.58
C LYS A 30 -0.70 2.90 4.42
N PRO A 31 -1.05 4.20 4.28
CA PRO A 31 -1.87 4.65 3.16
C PRO A 31 -1.16 4.45 1.80
N PHE A 32 0.17 4.58 1.75
CA PHE A 32 0.96 4.30 0.54
C PHE A 32 0.75 2.87 0.05
N LEU A 33 0.90 1.88 0.93
CA LEU A 33 0.73 0.47 0.57
C LEU A 33 -0.70 0.15 0.14
N VAL A 34 -1.70 0.70 0.84
CA VAL A 34 -3.12 0.51 0.47
C VAL A 34 -3.39 1.05 -0.94
N GLU A 35 -2.95 2.27 -1.23
CA GLU A 35 -3.15 2.89 -2.55
C GLU A 35 -2.32 2.19 -3.64
N PHE A 36 -1.13 1.69 -3.32
CA PHE A 36 -0.32 0.89 -4.24
C PHE A 36 -1.04 -0.39 -4.65
N PHE A 37 -1.59 -1.14 -3.69
CA PHE A 37 -2.35 -2.36 -3.99
C PHE A 37 -3.66 -2.08 -4.74
N ASN A 38 -4.26 -0.91 -4.53
CA ASN A 38 -5.44 -0.46 -5.27
C ASN A 38 -5.17 -0.26 -6.77
N VAL A 39 -3.92 0.02 -7.18
CA VAL A 39 -3.51 0.02 -8.60
C VAL A 39 -3.86 -1.29 -9.28
N PHE A 40 -3.72 -2.41 -8.56
CA PHE A 40 -4.04 -3.76 -9.03
C PHE A 40 -5.46 -4.22 -8.69
N GLY A 41 -6.31 -3.34 -8.15
CA GLY A 41 -7.69 -3.65 -7.77
C GLY A 41 -7.80 -4.50 -6.49
N ILE A 42 -6.74 -4.55 -5.69
CA ILE A 42 -6.75 -5.20 -4.38
C ILE A 42 -7.35 -4.21 -3.38
N SER A 43 -8.48 -4.59 -2.77
CA SER A 43 -9.17 -3.72 -1.82
C SER A 43 -8.41 -3.58 -0.50
N SER A 44 -8.57 -2.43 0.17
CA SER A 44 -7.99 -2.13 1.48
C SER A 44 -8.34 -3.18 2.54
N LYS A 45 -9.53 -3.78 2.46
CA LYS A 45 -9.95 -4.89 3.32
C LYS A 45 -9.08 -6.13 3.14
N ARG A 46 -8.65 -6.44 1.92
CA ARG A 46 -7.72 -7.54 1.63
C ARG A 46 -6.30 -7.16 2.04
N VAL A 47 -5.89 -5.90 1.84
CA VAL A 47 -4.57 -5.41 2.30
C VAL A 47 -4.42 -5.53 3.82
N GLY A 48 -5.44 -5.15 4.59
CA GLY A 48 -5.43 -5.27 6.06
C GLY A 48 -5.32 -6.71 6.57
N THR A 49 -5.60 -7.73 5.74
CA THR A 49 -5.37 -9.14 6.11
C THR A 49 -3.92 -9.59 5.96
N PHE A 50 -3.11 -8.85 5.19
CA PHE A 50 -1.68 -9.10 5.06
C PHE A 50 -0.86 -8.48 6.19
N GLU A 51 -1.46 -7.63 7.03
CA GLU A 51 -0.80 -7.11 8.22
C GLU A 51 -0.49 -8.27 9.18
N HIS A 52 0.78 -8.63 9.28
CA HIS A 52 1.26 -9.63 10.23
C HIS A 52 1.93 -8.95 11.42
N ARG A 53 1.44 -9.30 12.61
CA ARG A 53 2.02 -8.84 13.86
C ARG A 53 3.37 -9.52 14.05
N VAL A 54 4.43 -8.72 14.10
CA VAL A 54 5.79 -9.17 14.36
C VAL A 54 6.29 -8.54 15.66
N LYS A 55 7.17 -9.27 16.36
CA LYS A 55 7.94 -8.66 17.46
C LYS A 55 9.16 -7.96 16.88
N LYS A 56 9.29 -6.67 17.15
CA LYS A 56 10.51 -5.91 16.82
C LYS A 56 11.62 -6.29 17.81
N MET A 57 12.87 -5.97 17.43
CA MET A 57 14.06 -6.18 18.25
C MET A 57 13.97 -5.53 19.64
N ASP A 58 13.24 -4.41 19.76
CA ASP A 58 12.99 -3.68 21.01
C ASP A 58 11.80 -4.23 21.83
N HIS A 59 11.39 -5.49 21.61
CA HIS A 59 10.23 -6.14 22.25
C HIS A 59 8.86 -5.45 22.04
N LYS A 60 8.81 -4.37 21.28
CA LYS A 60 7.58 -3.71 20.85
C LYS A 60 6.88 -4.49 19.75
N ASP A 61 5.55 -4.49 19.78
CA ASP A 61 4.76 -5.00 18.67
C ASP A 61 4.94 -4.10 17.44
N GLY A 62 5.12 -4.73 16.28
CA GLY A 62 5.15 -4.10 14.97
C GLY A 62 4.22 -4.81 14.01
N TYR A 63 3.94 -4.17 12.88
CA TYR A 63 3.18 -4.76 11.79
C TYR A 63 4.02 -4.68 10.51
N ILE A 64 4.06 -5.77 9.76
CA ILE A 64 4.62 -5.82 8.40
C ILE A 64 3.52 -6.22 7.43
N VAL A 65 3.62 -5.75 6.19
CA VAL A 65 2.76 -6.10 5.05
C VAL A 65 3.62 -6.72 3.98
#